data_AF-A0A6C0REN8-F1
#
_entry.id   AF-A0A6C0REN8-F1
#
_cell.length_a   1.000
_cell.length_b   1.000
_cell.length_c   1.000
_cell.angle_alpha   90.00
_cell.angle_beta   90.00
_cell.angle_gamma   90.00
#
_symmetry.space_group_name_H-M   'P 1'
#
loop_
_entity.id
_entity.type
_entity.pdbx_description
1 polymer ?
#
loop_
_entity_poly.entity_id
_entity_poly.type
_entity_poly.pdbx_seq_one_letter_code
_entity_poly.pdbx_strand_id
1 'polypeptide(L)' 'METIILKGDSESNARLILELAKKLNFKAKKLSDKDAEEMGIYYSVKEGIESGLLEEEEKTKFLSSLDTDNDED' A
#
# COMPACT_ATOMS: atom_id res chain seq x y z
N MET A 1 -3.30 10.39 6.33
CA MET A 1 -2.19 10.57 5.39
C MET A 1 -2.74 10.31 4.00
N GLU A 2 -2.49 11.20 3.06
CA GLU A 2 -2.89 11.01 1.67
C GLU A 2 -1.68 10.52 0.87
N THR A 3 -1.89 9.50 0.06
CA THR A 3 -0.86 8.87 -0.77
C THR A 3 -1.11 9.26 -2.22
N ILE A 4 -0.10 9.81 -2.89
CA ILE A 4 -0.18 10.20 -4.31
C ILE A 4 0.75 9.29 -5.10
N ILE A 5 0.23 8.64 -6.15
CA ILE A 5 1.00 7.81 -7.09
C ILE A 5 1.13 8.58 -8.41
N LEU A 6 2.36 8.76 -8.87
CA LEU A 6 2.67 9.45 -10.13
C LEU A 6 3.41 8.48 -11.05
N LYS A 7 2.89 8.30 -12.27
CA LYS A 7 3.51 7.50 -13.32
C LYS A 7 4.15 8.44 -14.34
N GLY A 8 5.43 8.22 -14.64
CA GLY A 8 6.16 8.99 -15.65
C GLY A 8 6.70 8.07 -16.74
N ASP A 9 6.73 8.56 -17.97
CA ASP A 9 7.15 7.79 -19.15
C ASP A 9 8.68 7.83 -19.36
N SER A 10 9.39 8.58 -18.51
CA SER A 10 10.84 8.78 -18.54
C SER A 10 11.41 8.80 -17.13
N GLU A 11 12.54 8.12 -16.93
CA GLU A 11 13.25 8.10 -15.66
C GLU A 11 13.72 9.48 -15.22
N SER A 12 14.15 10.34 -16.15
CA SER A 12 14.62 11.69 -15.83
C SER A 12 13.51 12.56 -15.24
N ASN A 13 12.30 12.47 -15.80
CA ASN A 13 11.14 13.21 -15.33
C ASN A 13 10.70 12.71 -13.94
N ALA A 14 10.65 11.39 -13.74
CA ALA A 14 10.33 10.80 -12.45
C ALA A 14 11.30 11.25 -11.34
N ARG A 15 12.59 11.35 -11.68
CA ARG A 15 13.64 11.81 -10.75
C ARG A 15 13.46 13.28 -10.38
N LEU A 16 13.13 14.14 -11.34
CA LEU A 16 12.87 15.57 -11.08
C LEU A 16 11.73 15.75 -10.07
N ILE A 17 10.62 15.04 -10.27
CA ILE A 17 9.45 15.09 -9.40
C ILE A 17 9.78 14.56 -8.00
N LEU A 18 10.56 13.48 -7.91
CA LEU A 18 11.02 12.93 -6.63
C LEU A 18 11.81 13.97 -5.82
N GLU A 19 12.74 14.66 -6.47
CA GLU A 19 13.58 15.69 -5.81
C GLU A 19 12.77 16.92 -5.42
N LEU A 20 11.78 17.33 -6.22
CA LEU A 20 10.86 18.39 -5.87
C LEU A 20 10.03 18.02 -4.63
N ALA A 21 9.46 16.81 -4.59
CA ALA A 21 8.67 16.34 -3.45
C ALA A 21 9.49 16.36 -2.15
N LYS A 22 10.74 15.88 -2.19
CA LYS A 22 11.65 15.95 -1.03
C LYS A 22 11.93 17.39 -0.59
N LYS A 23 12.17 18.31 -1.53
CA LYS A 23 12.38 19.74 -1.22
C LYS A 23 11.17 20.40 -0.55
N LEU A 24 9.98 19.92 -0.86
CA LEU A 24 8.73 20.38 -0.26
C LEU A 24 8.40 19.62 1.06
N ASN A 25 9.35 18.88 1.63
CA ASN A 25 9.21 18.07 2.84
C ASN A 25 8.19 16.93 2.74
N PHE A 26 7.88 16.43 1.54
CA PHE A 26 7.14 15.19 1.39
C PHE A 26 8.07 13.97 1.59
N LYS A 27 7.51 12.91 2.20
CA LYS A 27 8.14 11.59 2.19
C LYS A 27 7.87 10.94 0.83
N ALA A 28 8.88 10.89 -0.04
CA ALA A 28 8.75 10.33 -1.38
C ALA A 28 9.77 9.20 -1.60
N LYS A 29 9.30 8.07 -2.16
CA LYS A 29 10.11 6.88 -2.51
C LYS A 29 9.74 6.44 -3.93
N LYS A 30 10.72 5.95 -4.70
CA LYS A 30 10.47 5.27 -5.98
C LYS A 30 9.91 3.87 -5.67
N LEU A 31 8.74 3.56 -6.21
CA LEU A 31 8.14 2.23 -6.10
C LEU A 31 8.68 1.34 -7.22
N SER A 32 8.97 0.08 -6.89
CA SER A 32 9.12 -0.97 -7.90
C SER A 32 7.72 -1.42 -8.37
N ASP A 33 7.64 -2.10 -9.52
CA ASP A 33 6.36 -2.67 -9.98
C ASP A 33 5.80 -3.67 -8.96
N LYS A 34 6.67 -4.44 -8.30
CA LYS A 34 6.32 -5.35 -7.21
C LYS A 34 5.78 -4.60 -5.99
N ASP A 35 6.44 -3.50 -5.60
CA ASP A 35 6.00 -2.67 -4.47
C ASP A 35 4.61 -2.07 -4.75
N ALA A 36 4.35 -1.68 -6.00
CA ALA A 36 3.06 -1.12 -6.42
C ALA A 36 1.93 -2.17 -6.40
N GLU A 37 2.23 -3.40 -6.83
CA GLU A 37 1.30 -4.53 -6.75
C GLU A 37 0.96 -4.88 -5.30
N GLU A 38 1.97 -5.01 -4.43
CA GLU A 38 1.79 -5.28 -2.99
C GLU A 38 0.96 -4.18 -2.32
N MET A 39 1.19 -2.90 -2.66
CA MET A 39 0.36 -1.80 -2.18
C MET A 39 -1.09 -1.90 -2.68
N GLY A 40 -1.29 -2.26 -3.94
CA GLY A 40 -2.62 -2.45 -4.51
C GLY A 40 -3.40 -3.55 -3.79
N ILE A 41 -2.74 -4.67 -3.50
CA ILE A 41 -3.31 -5.77 -2.70
C ILE A 41 -3.65 -5.29 -1.30
N TYR A 42 -2.74 -4.60 -0.62
CA TYR A 42 -2.97 -4.05 0.71
C TYR A 42 -4.21 -3.16 0.77
N TYR A 43 -4.34 -2.20 -0.16
CA TYR A 43 -5.51 -1.31 -0.18
C TYR A 43 -6.79 -2.05 -0.55
N SER A 44 -6.74 -3.03 -1.46
CA SER A 44 -7.92 -3.83 -1.82
C SER A 44 -8.43 -4.67 -0.65
N VAL A 45 -7.50 -5.27 0.12
CA VAL A 45 -7.83 -6.02 1.34
C VAL A 45 -8.41 -5.07 2.40
N LYS A 46 -7.77 -3.92 2.62
CA LYS A 46 -8.24 -2.91 3.57
C LYS A 46 -9.64 -2.41 3.21
N GLU A 47 -9.87 -2.07 1.95
CA GLU A 47 -11.18 -1.64 1.44
C GLU A 47 -12.22 -2.74 1.59
N GLY A 48 -11.87 -4.00 1.28
CA GLY A 48 -12.75 -5.16 1.51
C GLY A 48 -13.19 -5.28 2.98
N ILE A 49 -12.26 -5.12 3.92
CA ILE A 49 -12.53 -5.17 5.37
C ILE A 49 -13.35 -3.97 5.87
N GLU A 50 -13.11 -2.79 5.31
CA GLU A 50 -13.79 -1.53 5.69
C GLU A 50 -15.16 -1.36 5.02
N SER A 51 -15.40 -2.01 3.88
CA SER A 51 -16.65 -1.90 3.10
C SER A 51 -17.90 -2.41 3.84
N GLY A 52 -17.73 -3.16 4.93
CA GLY A 52 -18.84 -3.75 5.69
C GLY A 52 -19.60 -4.86 4.95
N LEU A 53 -19.05 -5.35 3.85
CA LEU A 53 -19.63 -6.47 3.06
C LEU A 53 -19.32 -7.85 3.67
N LEU A 54 -18.41 -7.91 4.64
CA LEU A 54 -18.08 -9.11 5.39
C LEU A 54 -18.84 -9.11 6.71
N GLU A 55 -19.48 -10.23 7.03
CA GLU A 55 -20.02 -10.45 8.36
C GLU A 55 -18.90 -10.39 9.40
N GLU A 56 -19.17 -9.84 10.60
CA GLU A 56 -18.15 -9.61 11.64
C GLU A 56 -17.38 -10.89 12.01
N GLU A 57 -18.04 -12.05 11.95
CA GLU A 57 -17.44 -13.36 12.21
C GLU A 57 -16.44 -13.78 11.11
N GLU A 58 -16.74 -13.48 9.85
CA GLU A 58 -15.88 -13.78 8.70
C GLU A 58 -14.67 -12.83 8.65
N LYS A 59 -14.89 -11.55 8.96
CA LYS A 59 -13.83 -10.55 9.10
C LYS A 59 -12.83 -10.94 10.19
N THR A 60 -13.34 -11.38 11.35
CA THR A 60 -12.49 -11.81 12.47
C THR A 60 -11.68 -13.06 12.10
N LYS A 61 -12.31 -14.06 11.48
CA LYS A 61 -11.61 -15.27 10.99
C LYS A 61 -10.54 -14.94 9.95
N PHE A 62 -10.87 -14.08 8.99
CA PHE A 62 -9.92 -13.66 7.94
C PHE A 62 -8.71 -12.95 8.54
N LEU A 63 -8.90 -11.96 9.41
CA LEU A 63 -7.81 -11.27 10.10
C LEU A 63 -6.95 -12.23 10.92
N SER A 64 -7.57 -13.16 11.65
CA SER A 64 -6.82 -14.17 12.43
C SER A 64 -6.02 -15.15 11.58
N SER A 65 -6.41 -15.36 10.31
CA SER A 65 -5.64 -16.19 9.36
C SER A 65 -4.44 -15.47 8.75
N LEU A 66 -4.37 -14.14 8.87
CA LEU A 66 -3.25 -13.32 8.42
C LEU A 66 -2.20 -13.10 9.52
N ASP A 67 -2.57 -13.27 10.78
CA ASP A 67 -1.64 -13.29 11.92
C ASP A 67 -0.92 -14.65 11.98
N THR A 68 0.16 -14.79 11.22
CA THR A 68 1.04 -15.96 11.23
C THR A 68 2.10 -15.94 12.36
N ASP A 69 2.02 -15.01 13.31
CA ASP A 69 3.00 -14.86 14.39
C ASP A 69 2.80 -15.85 15.57
N ASN A 70 2.05 -16.95 15.41
CA ASN A 70 1.89 -18.00 16.42
C ASN A 70 2.36 -19.40 15.98
N ASP A 71 3.09 -19.53 14.87
CA ASP A 71 3.66 -20.81 14.41
C ASP A 71 5.15 -20.99 14.82
N GLU A 72 5.54 -20.56 16.02
CA GLU A 72 6.77 -21.02 16.69
C GLU A 72 6.48 -21.37 18.16
N ASP A 73 6.08 -22.62 18.40
CA ASP A 73 6.32 -23.38 19.65
C ASP A 73 6.61 -24.86 19.30
#